data_AF-A0A6N8JJN2-F1
#
_entry.id   AF-A0A6N8JJN2-F1
#
_cell.length_a   1.000
_cell.length_b   1.000
_cell.length_c   1.000
_cell.angle_alpha   90.00
_cell.angle_beta   90.00
_cell.angle_gamma   90.00
#
_symmetry.space_group_name_H-M   'P 1'
#
loop_
_entity.id
_entity.type
_entity.pdbx_description
1 polymer ?
#
loop_
_entity_poly.entity_id
_entity_poly.type
_entity_poly.pdbx_seq_one_letter_code
_entity_poly.pdbx_strand_id
1 'polypeptide(L)'
;MNKDEMSFKELIQTNIDQYGYHVTIVEQGICPRFAYSIGLYRQFNFELVFPGGIYYLADQVLEIFNEIVNSLKVNRAALSQRIVIDALGEFSFLPVNQSWSKMMLLGVFDYYKKTEIEVYQIVPDATHFTYDIPDMSKEWSGTAEPVWQWLNCKWNYSVPEISTVITNLDALQGEPITELMRWEQGEWEMFAGPGPEVQKKDIRVVPLGTILGIDNTLLPVVNLEIGKGLWRTDKDSDWQNWG
;
A
#
# COMPACT_ATOMS: atom_id res chain seq x y z
N MET A 1 -14.40 14.01 34.40
CA MET A 1 -14.08 13.14 33.26
C MET A 1 -13.50 14.05 32.18
N ASN A 2 -12.19 13.97 31.97
CA ASN A 2 -11.55 14.71 30.87
C ASN A 2 -12.01 14.13 29.53
N LYS A 3 -12.11 15.01 28.53
CA LYS A 3 -12.78 14.78 27.26
C LYS A 3 -11.84 14.32 26.14
N ASP A 4 -10.71 13.71 26.51
CA ASP A 4 -9.63 13.23 25.63
C ASP A 4 -8.95 12.11 26.44
N GLU A 5 -8.85 10.84 26.06
CA GLU A 5 -8.71 10.19 24.77
C GLU A 5 -9.61 8.95 24.72
N MET A 6 -10.39 8.78 23.66
CA MET A 6 -11.06 7.51 23.39
C MET A 6 -9.98 6.48 23.05
N SER A 7 -9.99 5.31 23.70
CA SER A 7 -9.06 4.25 23.33
C SER A 7 -9.32 3.77 21.91
N PHE A 8 -8.29 3.26 21.22
CA PHE A 8 -8.45 2.75 19.85
C PHE A 8 -9.55 1.68 19.73
N LYS A 9 -9.71 0.84 20.76
CA LYS A 9 -10.78 -0.16 20.82
C LYS A 9 -12.17 0.47 20.92
N GLU A 10 -12.33 1.54 21.70
CA GLU A 10 -13.58 2.28 21.80
C GLU A 10 -13.91 3.03 20.50
N LEU A 11 -12.89 3.53 19.78
CA LEU A 11 -13.05 4.13 18.46
C LEU A 11 -13.55 3.12 17.43
N ILE A 12 -12.95 1.92 17.40
CA ILE A 12 -13.41 0.82 16.53
C ILE A 12 -14.87 0.50 16.84
N GLN A 13 -15.21 0.30 18.12
CA GLN A 13 -16.56 -0.06 18.54
C GLN A 13 -17.57 1.03 18.16
N THR A 14 -17.25 2.30 18.42
CA THR A 14 -18.12 3.45 18.10
C THR A 14 -18.42 3.53 16.60
N ASN A 15 -17.39 3.37 15.76
CA ASN A 15 -17.56 3.39 14.31
C ASN A 15 -18.41 2.21 13.80
N ILE A 16 -18.19 1.02 14.37
CA ILE A 16 -18.99 -0.17 14.03
C ILE A 16 -20.46 0.05 14.43
N ASP A 17 -20.73 0.59 15.61
CA ASP A 17 -22.09 0.82 16.08
C ASP A 17 -22.82 1.89 15.26
N GLN A 18 -22.09 2.90 14.77
CA GLN A 18 -22.67 4.01 14.01
C GLN A 18 -22.81 3.70 12.50
N TYR A 19 -21.82 3.04 11.90
CA TYR A 19 -21.72 2.89 10.44
C TYR A 19 -21.77 1.43 9.96
N GLY A 20 -21.68 0.47 10.88
CA GLY A 20 -21.62 -0.97 10.63
C GLY A 20 -20.19 -1.52 10.47
N TYR A 21 -19.18 -0.66 10.36
CA TYR A 21 -17.78 -1.04 10.21
C TYR A 21 -16.84 0.11 10.59
N HIS A 22 -15.56 -0.23 10.78
CA HIS A 22 -14.43 0.67 10.93
C HIS A 22 -13.38 0.33 9.87
N VAL A 23 -12.67 1.31 9.34
CA VAL A 23 -11.50 1.09 8.48
C VAL A 23 -10.25 1.49 9.26
N THR A 24 -9.32 0.55 9.41
CA THR A 24 -7.99 0.80 9.94
C THR A 24 -7.03 1.01 8.78
N ILE A 25 -6.39 2.18 8.73
CA ILE A 25 -5.28 2.45 7.82
C ILE A 25 -3.99 2.24 8.61
N VAL A 26 -3.20 1.26 8.20
CA VAL A 26 -1.87 1.03 8.76
C VAL A 26 -0.90 1.88 7.94
N GLU A 27 -0.31 2.88 8.60
CA GLU A 27 0.66 3.77 7.97
C GLU A 27 1.91 3.00 7.50
N GLN A 28 2.61 3.60 6.54
CA GLN A 28 3.82 3.00 5.99
C GLN A 28 4.93 2.92 7.03
N GLY A 29 5.66 1.81 7.01
CA GLY A 29 6.89 1.60 7.77
C GLY A 29 7.97 1.10 6.83
N ILE A 30 8.41 -0.14 7.03
CA ILE A 30 9.24 -0.87 6.06
C ILE A 30 8.42 -1.40 4.87
N CYS A 31 7.10 -1.59 5.07
CA CYS A 31 6.13 -2.01 4.05
C CYS A 31 5.26 -0.84 3.59
N PRO A 32 4.65 -0.93 2.38
CA PRO A 32 3.63 0.02 1.96
C PRO A 32 2.51 0.13 2.99
N ARG A 33 1.83 1.28 3.00
CA ARG A 33 0.57 1.40 3.75
C ARG A 33 -0.46 0.39 3.24
N PHE A 34 -1.41 0.04 4.08
CA PHE A 34 -2.58 -0.72 3.67
C PHE A 34 -3.77 -0.37 4.54
N ALA A 35 -4.97 -0.71 4.08
CA ALA A 35 -6.20 -0.50 4.84
C ALA A 35 -6.99 -1.80 4.95
N TYR A 36 -7.71 -1.99 6.05
CA TYR A 36 -8.63 -3.11 6.19
C TYR A 36 -9.84 -2.74 7.05
N SER A 37 -10.95 -3.43 6.83
CA SER A 37 -12.16 -3.24 7.61
C SER A 37 -12.18 -4.11 8.88
N ILE A 38 -12.88 -3.62 9.89
CA ILE A 38 -13.34 -4.38 11.05
C ILE A 38 -14.82 -4.07 11.22
N GLY A 39 -15.70 -5.07 11.22
CA GLY A 39 -17.14 -4.89 11.44
C GLY A 39 -17.97 -5.61 10.40
N LEU A 40 -17.49 -5.66 9.16
CA LEU A 40 -18.21 -6.21 8.01
C LEU A 40 -18.51 -7.69 8.18
N TYR A 41 -17.70 -8.43 8.95
CA TYR A 41 -17.94 -9.85 9.21
C TYR A 41 -19.33 -10.11 9.81
N ARG A 42 -19.85 -9.21 10.65
CA ARG A 42 -21.18 -9.37 11.27
C ARG A 42 -22.32 -9.27 10.24
N GLN A 43 -22.10 -8.52 9.16
CA GLN A 43 -23.11 -8.25 8.14
C GLN A 43 -22.96 -9.15 6.91
N PHE A 44 -21.71 -9.40 6.50
CA PHE A 44 -21.37 -10.05 5.25
C PHE A 44 -20.56 -11.33 5.40
N ASN A 45 -20.19 -11.72 6.63
CA ASN A 45 -19.35 -12.90 6.92
C ASN A 45 -17.92 -12.83 6.33
N PHE A 46 -17.46 -11.64 5.93
CA PHE A 46 -16.09 -11.38 5.50
C PHE A 46 -15.62 -9.98 5.91
N GLU A 47 -14.32 -9.73 5.84
CA GLU A 47 -13.72 -8.38 5.88
C GLU A 47 -13.08 -8.02 4.53
N LEU A 48 -12.77 -6.74 4.35
CA LEU A 48 -12.10 -6.21 3.17
C LEU A 48 -10.68 -5.75 3.53
N VAL A 49 -9.74 -5.90 2.60
CA VAL A 49 -8.39 -5.33 2.69
C VAL A 49 -8.04 -4.65 1.38
N PHE A 50 -7.39 -3.50 1.46
CA PHE A 50 -6.73 -2.84 0.34
C PHE A 50 -5.23 -2.77 0.63
N PRO A 51 -4.44 -3.75 0.14
CA PRO A 51 -2.98 -3.78 0.33
C PRO A 51 -2.30 -2.79 -0.61
N GLY A 52 -1.48 -1.89 -0.09
CA GLY A 52 -0.82 -0.88 -0.93
C GLY A 52 -1.84 0.13 -1.47
N GLY A 53 -1.83 0.32 -2.80
CA GLY A 53 -2.72 1.26 -3.46
C GLY A 53 -2.32 2.71 -3.20
N ILE A 54 -1.01 2.96 -3.15
CA ILE A 54 -0.46 4.31 -2.91
C ILE A 54 -0.94 5.35 -3.92
N TYR A 55 -1.49 4.93 -5.07
CA TYR A 55 -2.21 5.77 -6.01
C TYR A 55 -3.23 6.69 -5.30
N TYR A 56 -4.04 6.13 -4.40
CA TYR A 56 -5.15 6.82 -3.74
C TYR A 56 -4.73 7.45 -2.43
N LEU A 57 -5.09 8.71 -2.17
CA LEU A 57 -4.91 9.35 -0.88
C LEU A 57 -5.78 8.71 0.22
N ALA A 58 -5.46 8.97 1.50
CA ALA A 58 -6.11 8.28 2.61
C ALA A 58 -7.63 8.52 2.69
N ASP A 59 -8.07 9.74 2.38
CA ASP A 59 -9.49 10.10 2.26
C ASP A 59 -10.18 9.35 1.10
N GLN A 60 -9.52 9.22 -0.04
CA GLN A 60 -10.01 8.45 -1.18
C GLN A 60 -10.10 6.95 -0.84
N VAL A 61 -9.15 6.40 -0.07
CA VAL A 61 -9.24 5.01 0.41
C VAL A 61 -10.48 4.82 1.28
N LEU A 62 -10.78 5.75 2.20
CA LEU A 62 -12.00 5.68 3.02
C LEU A 62 -13.27 5.78 2.16
N GLU A 63 -13.29 6.65 1.16
CA GLU A 63 -14.38 6.76 0.19
C GLU A 63 -14.60 5.45 -0.57
N ILE A 64 -13.51 4.80 -1.03
CA ILE A 64 -13.56 3.50 -1.72
C ILE A 64 -14.22 2.44 -0.84
N PHE A 65 -13.80 2.31 0.42
CA PHE A 65 -14.43 1.36 1.35
C PHE A 65 -15.92 1.68 1.54
N ASN A 66 -16.28 2.95 1.69
CA ASN A 66 -17.67 3.36 1.89
C ASN A 66 -18.57 3.01 0.70
N GLU A 67 -18.16 3.35 -0.51
CA GLU A 67 -18.96 3.08 -1.71
C GLU A 67 -19.05 1.59 -2.03
N ILE A 68 -17.98 0.82 -1.78
CA ILE A 68 -18.01 -0.64 -1.88
C ILE A 68 -19.02 -1.22 -0.88
N VAL A 69 -18.95 -0.82 0.39
CA VAL A 69 -19.86 -1.33 1.43
C VAL A 69 -21.32 -0.94 1.12
N ASN A 70 -21.58 0.28 0.66
CA ASN A 70 -22.92 0.72 0.26
C ASN A 70 -23.45 -0.10 -0.92
N SER A 71 -22.62 -0.37 -1.91
CA SER A 71 -22.97 -1.25 -3.03
C SER A 71 -23.29 -2.67 -2.57
N LEU A 72 -22.51 -3.24 -1.65
CA LEU A 72 -22.73 -4.57 -1.08
C LEU A 72 -24.01 -4.66 -0.22
N LYS A 73 -24.39 -3.56 0.46
CA LYS A 73 -25.67 -3.46 1.20
C LYS A 73 -26.88 -3.57 0.26
N VAL A 74 -26.79 -3.02 -0.95
CA VAL A 74 -27.86 -3.07 -1.96
C VAL A 74 -27.88 -4.41 -2.68
N ASN A 75 -26.72 -4.89 -3.12
CA ASN A 75 -26.58 -6.14 -3.84
C ASN A 75 -25.32 -6.89 -3.39
N ARG A 76 -25.51 -7.93 -2.58
CA ARG A 76 -24.39 -8.75 -2.08
C ARG A 76 -23.63 -9.49 -3.20
N ALA A 77 -24.26 -9.73 -4.35
CA ALA A 77 -23.60 -10.32 -5.52
C ALA A 77 -22.63 -9.34 -6.23
N ALA A 78 -22.58 -8.07 -5.81
CA ALA A 78 -21.63 -7.10 -6.34
C ALA A 78 -20.16 -7.50 -6.10
N LEU A 79 -19.87 -8.38 -5.14
CA LEU A 79 -18.52 -8.91 -4.92
C LEU A 79 -18.01 -9.75 -6.09
N SER A 80 -18.90 -10.37 -6.88
CA SER A 80 -18.57 -11.08 -8.12
C SER A 80 -18.53 -10.16 -9.35
N GLN A 81 -18.72 -8.86 -9.15
CA GLN A 81 -18.79 -7.85 -10.19
C GLN A 81 -17.74 -6.77 -9.92
N ARG A 82 -17.52 -5.92 -10.92
CA ARG A 82 -16.76 -4.70 -10.74
C ARG A 82 -17.66 -3.61 -10.17
N ILE A 83 -17.14 -2.86 -9.20
CA ILE A 83 -17.81 -1.70 -8.61
C ILE A 83 -17.13 -0.45 -9.15
N VAL A 84 -17.91 0.41 -9.81
CA VAL A 84 -17.43 1.69 -10.34
C VAL A 84 -17.70 2.77 -9.31
N ILE A 85 -16.66 3.52 -8.95
CA ILE A 85 -16.71 4.64 -8.02
C ILE A 85 -16.20 5.86 -8.77
N ASP A 86 -17.13 6.68 -9.26
CA ASP A 86 -16.93 7.87 -10.11
C ASP A 86 -15.47 8.27 -10.38
N ALA A 87 -14.94 9.27 -9.69
CA ALA A 87 -13.62 9.84 -9.95
C ALA A 87 -12.43 8.95 -9.48
N LEU A 88 -12.70 7.77 -8.91
CA LEU A 88 -11.70 6.88 -8.30
C LEU A 88 -11.47 5.59 -9.11
N GLY A 89 -12.32 5.31 -10.09
CA GLY A 89 -12.15 4.20 -11.02
C GLY A 89 -12.99 2.97 -10.68
N GLU A 90 -12.52 1.82 -11.14
CA GLU A 90 -13.23 0.55 -11.07
C GLU A 90 -12.50 -0.44 -10.14
N PHE A 91 -13.25 -1.14 -9.29
CA PHE A 91 -12.71 -2.04 -8.29
C PHE A 91 -13.26 -3.46 -8.45
N SER A 92 -12.36 -4.43 -8.31
CA SER A 92 -12.67 -5.86 -8.30
C SER A 92 -12.18 -6.50 -7.00
N PHE A 93 -12.58 -7.75 -6.77
CA PHE A 93 -12.33 -8.44 -5.51
C PHE A 93 -11.68 -9.80 -5.74
N LEU A 94 -10.63 -10.08 -4.96
CA LEU A 94 -9.98 -11.39 -4.93
C LEU A 94 -10.08 -12.00 -3.53
N PRO A 95 -10.29 -13.31 -3.39
CA PRO A 95 -10.20 -13.95 -2.08
C PRO A 95 -8.76 -13.84 -1.57
N VAL A 96 -8.59 -13.62 -0.26
CA VAL A 96 -7.26 -13.53 0.37
C VAL A 96 -6.85 -14.86 0.96
N ASN A 97 -5.65 -15.32 0.62
CA ASN A 97 -5.02 -16.45 1.26
C ASN A 97 -4.69 -16.11 2.72
N GLN A 98 -4.96 -17.06 3.64
CA GLN A 98 -4.81 -16.82 5.08
C GLN A 98 -3.38 -16.48 5.52
N SER A 99 -2.35 -16.86 4.74
CA SER A 99 -0.95 -16.50 5.01
C SER A 99 -0.77 -14.97 5.10
N TRP A 100 -1.50 -14.21 4.28
CA TRP A 100 -1.47 -12.75 4.34
C TRP A 100 -2.30 -12.18 5.48
N SER A 101 -3.56 -12.59 5.58
CA SER A 101 -4.49 -11.98 6.55
C SER A 101 -3.98 -12.18 7.98
N LYS A 102 -3.44 -13.35 8.31
CA LYS A 102 -2.85 -13.65 9.63
C LYS A 102 -1.64 -12.79 9.98
N MET A 103 -0.93 -12.23 8.99
CA MET A 103 0.17 -11.29 9.23
C MET A 103 -0.30 -9.84 9.30
N MET A 104 -1.24 -9.44 8.44
CA MET A 104 -1.58 -8.03 8.23
C MET A 104 -2.81 -7.56 9.01
N LEU A 105 -3.80 -8.42 9.25
CA LEU A 105 -5.12 -8.06 9.79
C LEU A 105 -5.28 -8.47 11.27
N LEU A 106 -4.22 -8.29 12.07
CA LEU A 106 -4.21 -8.72 13.48
C LEU A 106 -5.40 -8.13 14.28
N GLY A 107 -5.73 -6.86 14.03
CA GLY A 107 -6.87 -6.18 14.66
C GLY A 107 -8.22 -6.85 14.42
N VAL A 108 -8.41 -7.49 13.26
CA VAL A 108 -9.63 -8.24 12.93
C VAL A 108 -9.76 -9.46 13.83
N PHE A 109 -8.70 -10.29 13.89
CA PHE A 109 -8.72 -11.52 14.70
C PHE A 109 -8.83 -11.22 16.19
N ASP A 110 -8.13 -10.19 16.65
CA ASP A 110 -8.20 -9.74 18.03
C ASP A 110 -9.57 -9.20 18.41
N TYR A 111 -10.26 -8.51 17.51
CA TYR A 111 -11.61 -7.99 17.74
C TYR A 111 -12.65 -9.11 17.82
N TYR A 112 -12.62 -10.05 16.87
CA TYR A 112 -13.61 -11.14 16.80
C TYR A 112 -13.31 -12.36 17.66
N LYS A 113 -12.09 -12.46 18.22
CA LYS A 113 -11.62 -13.65 18.94
C LYS A 113 -11.75 -14.92 18.10
N LYS A 114 -11.38 -14.81 16.81
CA LYS A 114 -11.39 -15.89 15.83
C LYS A 114 -9.99 -16.10 15.27
N THR A 115 -9.70 -17.30 14.80
CA THR A 115 -8.44 -17.64 14.12
C THR A 115 -8.56 -17.63 12.60
N GLU A 116 -9.80 -17.62 12.09
CA GLU A 116 -10.12 -17.66 10.67
C GLU A 116 -11.32 -16.77 10.38
N ILE A 117 -11.14 -15.86 9.43
CA ILE A 117 -12.15 -14.95 8.89
C ILE A 117 -11.90 -14.88 7.39
N GLU A 118 -12.98 -14.93 6.61
CA GLU A 118 -12.91 -14.73 5.17
C GLU A 118 -12.58 -13.27 4.87
N VAL A 119 -11.64 -13.05 3.96
CA VAL A 119 -11.18 -11.71 3.60
C VAL A 119 -11.12 -11.60 2.09
N TYR A 120 -11.57 -10.46 1.56
CA TYR A 120 -11.44 -10.11 0.16
C TYR A 120 -10.53 -8.91 -0.01
N GLN A 121 -9.60 -9.02 -0.95
CA GLN A 121 -8.73 -7.94 -1.41
C GLN A 121 -9.52 -7.06 -2.37
N ILE A 122 -9.45 -5.75 -2.17
CA ILE A 122 -9.85 -4.72 -3.12
C ILE A 122 -8.71 -4.54 -4.13
N VAL A 123 -9.02 -4.64 -5.42
CA VAL A 123 -8.07 -4.48 -6.53
C VAL A 123 -8.59 -3.41 -7.49
N PRO A 124 -7.88 -2.29 -7.68
CA PRO A 124 -8.28 -1.24 -8.62
C PRO A 124 -8.08 -1.68 -10.07
N ASP A 125 -8.64 -0.91 -11.00
CA ASP A 125 -8.42 -1.11 -12.43
C ASP A 125 -6.96 -0.85 -12.84
N ALA A 126 -6.65 -1.22 -14.09
CA ALA A 126 -5.29 -1.13 -14.61
C ALA A 126 -4.72 0.30 -14.66
N THR A 127 -5.56 1.33 -14.74
CA THR A 127 -5.09 2.72 -14.81
C THR A 127 -4.69 3.29 -13.46
N HIS A 128 -5.24 2.73 -12.39
CA HIS A 128 -4.96 3.12 -11.00
C HIS A 128 -4.11 2.08 -10.25
N PHE A 129 -3.78 0.95 -10.89
CA PHE A 129 -2.94 -0.10 -10.32
C PHE A 129 -1.50 0.38 -10.17
N THR A 130 -0.91 0.11 -9.01
CA THR A 130 0.51 0.32 -8.69
C THR A 130 1.12 -0.98 -8.19
N TYR A 131 2.41 -1.21 -8.44
CA TYR A 131 3.10 -2.47 -8.15
C TYR A 131 3.35 -2.73 -6.66
N ASP A 132 2.94 -1.82 -5.78
CA ASP A 132 2.83 -2.09 -4.34
C ASP A 132 1.58 -2.90 -3.97
N ILE A 133 0.65 -3.15 -4.89
CA ILE A 133 -0.52 -4.00 -4.69
C ILE A 133 -0.13 -5.46 -5.03
N PRO A 134 -0.05 -6.38 -4.04
CA PRO A 134 0.29 -7.78 -4.28
C PRO A 134 -0.93 -8.57 -4.77
N ASP A 135 -0.72 -9.80 -5.24
CA ASP A 135 -1.80 -10.76 -5.45
C ASP A 135 -2.01 -11.60 -4.18
N MET A 136 -2.89 -11.14 -3.28
CA MET A 136 -3.14 -11.82 -2.01
C MET A 136 -3.91 -13.14 -2.16
N SER A 137 -4.37 -13.50 -3.37
CA SER A 137 -5.05 -14.79 -3.60
C SER A 137 -4.07 -15.97 -3.55
N LYS A 138 -2.78 -15.69 -3.75
CA LYS A 138 -1.69 -16.65 -3.63
C LYS A 138 -1.15 -16.67 -2.21
N GLU A 139 -0.53 -17.78 -1.84
CA GLU A 139 0.20 -17.85 -0.57
C GLU A 139 1.34 -16.84 -0.55
N TRP A 140 1.51 -16.14 0.56
CA TRP A 140 2.59 -15.17 0.74
C TRP A 140 3.95 -15.82 0.54
N SER A 141 4.80 -15.16 -0.23
CA SER A 141 6.20 -15.53 -0.38
C SER A 141 7.05 -14.28 -0.56
N GLY A 142 8.05 -14.08 0.30
CA GLY A 142 8.97 -12.95 0.18
C GLY A 142 9.76 -12.92 -1.14
N THR A 143 9.90 -14.06 -1.85
CA THR A 143 10.54 -14.09 -3.17
C THR A 143 9.59 -13.75 -4.31
N ALA A 144 8.30 -14.06 -4.17
CA ALA A 144 7.29 -13.75 -5.18
C ALA A 144 6.78 -12.31 -5.03
N GLU A 145 6.86 -11.75 -3.83
CA GLU A 145 6.27 -10.47 -3.44
C GLU A 145 7.35 -9.54 -2.85
N PRO A 146 8.30 -9.06 -3.68
CA PRO A 146 9.49 -8.36 -3.21
C PRO A 146 9.18 -7.05 -2.47
N VAL A 147 8.07 -6.38 -2.79
CA VAL A 147 7.60 -5.19 -2.06
C VAL A 147 7.15 -5.55 -0.63
N TRP A 148 6.55 -6.73 -0.46
CA TRP A 148 5.96 -7.20 0.81
C TRP A 148 6.83 -8.24 1.53
N GLN A 149 8.04 -8.50 1.05
CA GLN A 149 8.96 -9.46 1.68
C GLN A 149 9.26 -9.09 3.13
N TRP A 150 9.27 -7.80 3.44
CA TRP A 150 9.60 -7.25 4.75
C TRP A 150 8.58 -7.55 5.85
N LEU A 151 7.43 -8.14 5.52
CA LEU A 151 6.50 -8.68 6.52
C LEU A 151 7.17 -9.78 7.38
N ASN A 152 8.12 -10.52 6.82
CA ASN A 152 8.78 -11.64 7.52
C ASN A 152 10.25 -11.88 7.12
N CYS A 153 10.80 -11.07 6.19
CA CYS A 153 12.22 -11.07 5.87
C CYS A 153 12.96 -9.99 6.67
N LYS A 154 14.24 -10.25 6.99
CA LYS A 154 15.09 -9.25 7.65
C LYS A 154 15.62 -8.24 6.65
N TRP A 155 15.56 -6.97 7.01
CA TRP A 155 16.24 -5.92 6.27
C TRP A 155 17.73 -6.20 6.17
N ASN A 156 18.26 -6.21 4.94
CA ASN A 156 19.63 -6.61 4.64
C ASN A 156 20.43 -5.53 3.88
N TYR A 157 19.90 -4.32 3.80
CA TYR A 157 20.60 -3.17 3.21
C TYR A 157 21.37 -2.38 4.27
N SER A 158 22.39 -1.65 3.83
CA SER A 158 23.23 -0.82 4.72
C SER A 158 22.54 0.45 5.21
N VAL A 159 21.45 0.84 4.55
CA VAL A 159 20.65 2.03 4.85
C VAL A 159 19.57 1.69 5.88
N PRO A 160 19.04 2.66 6.64
CA PRO A 160 18.00 2.39 7.63
C PRO A 160 16.75 1.74 7.02
N GLU A 161 16.13 0.81 7.73
CA GLU A 161 14.93 0.09 7.27
C GLU A 161 13.69 0.98 7.12
N ILE A 162 13.67 2.10 7.86
CA ILE A 162 12.62 3.12 7.81
C ILE A 162 12.89 4.21 6.76
N SER A 163 13.85 3.99 5.85
CA SER A 163 14.17 4.98 4.81
C SER A 163 12.98 5.20 3.88
N THR A 164 12.77 6.45 3.48
CA THR A 164 11.67 6.86 2.60
C THR A 164 12.19 7.43 1.29
N VAL A 165 11.37 7.30 0.25
CA VAL A 165 11.61 7.79 -1.09
C VAL A 165 10.44 8.68 -1.51
N ILE A 166 10.74 9.92 -1.89
CA ILE A 166 9.81 10.76 -2.65
C ILE A 166 9.92 10.33 -4.13
N THR A 167 8.78 10.01 -4.73
CA THR A 167 8.69 9.43 -6.08
C THR A 167 7.43 9.87 -6.81
N ASN A 168 7.21 9.38 -8.03
CA ASN A 168 6.02 9.65 -8.85
C ASN A 168 5.20 8.39 -9.15
N LEU A 169 3.95 8.58 -9.57
CA LEU A 169 3.05 7.49 -9.95
C LEU A 169 3.64 6.63 -11.06
N ASP A 170 4.29 7.19 -12.08
CA ASP A 170 4.86 6.41 -13.18
C ASP A 170 5.86 5.34 -12.67
N ALA A 171 6.72 5.71 -11.71
CA ALA A 171 7.64 4.78 -11.07
C ALA A 171 6.92 3.66 -10.31
N LEU A 172 5.86 4.02 -9.59
CA LEU A 172 5.01 3.07 -8.85
C LEU A 172 4.19 2.18 -9.79
N GLN A 173 3.98 2.62 -11.04
CA GLN A 173 3.36 1.89 -12.13
C GLN A 173 4.39 1.15 -13.01
N GLY A 174 5.65 1.07 -12.56
CA GLY A 174 6.67 0.18 -13.12
C GLY A 174 7.59 0.82 -14.13
N GLU A 175 7.45 2.12 -14.43
CA GLU A 175 8.45 2.85 -15.20
C GLU A 175 9.77 2.88 -14.43
N PRO A 176 10.92 2.72 -15.10
CA PRO A 176 12.20 2.68 -14.44
C PRO A 176 12.53 4.03 -13.79
N ILE A 177 13.13 3.99 -12.61
CA ILE A 177 13.72 5.20 -12.02
C ILE A 177 14.88 5.64 -12.90
N THR A 178 14.88 6.88 -13.38
CA THR A 178 15.94 7.44 -14.23
C THR A 178 16.70 8.57 -13.57
N GLU A 179 16.19 9.13 -12.47
CA GLU A 179 16.86 10.14 -11.66
C GLU A 179 16.71 9.81 -10.17
N LEU A 180 17.79 9.93 -9.42
CA LEU A 180 17.77 9.76 -7.97
C LEU A 180 18.76 10.66 -7.25
N MET A 181 18.44 10.99 -6.00
CA MET A 181 19.28 11.75 -5.09
C MET A 181 19.15 11.19 -3.68
N ARG A 182 20.27 10.98 -3.00
CA ARG A 182 20.30 10.67 -1.57
C ARG A 182 20.54 11.95 -0.79
N TRP A 183 19.51 12.47 -0.13
CA TRP A 183 19.60 13.72 0.61
C TRP A 183 20.20 13.52 2.00
N GLU A 184 19.71 12.52 2.72
CA GLU A 184 20.08 12.25 4.11
C GLU A 184 20.27 10.75 4.35
N GLN A 185 20.50 10.36 5.60
CA GLN A 185 20.74 8.96 5.96
C GLN A 185 19.61 8.02 5.49
N GLY A 186 18.35 8.46 5.57
CA GLY A 186 17.17 7.69 5.19
C GLY A 186 16.20 8.42 4.26
N GLU A 187 16.61 9.54 3.65
CA GLU A 187 15.75 10.33 2.77
C GLU A 187 16.29 10.33 1.34
N TRP A 188 15.43 9.95 0.41
CA TRP A 188 15.74 9.79 -1.00
C TRP A 188 14.69 10.49 -1.86
N GLU A 189 15.13 10.96 -3.01
CA GLU A 189 14.26 11.27 -4.14
C GLU A 189 14.60 10.30 -5.28
N MET A 190 13.58 9.70 -5.89
CA MET A 190 13.74 8.79 -7.02
C MET A 190 12.55 8.97 -7.95
N PHE A 191 12.79 9.37 -9.20
CA PHE A 191 11.73 9.62 -10.17
C PHE A 191 11.92 8.80 -11.45
N ALA A 192 10.80 8.39 -12.05
CA ALA A 192 10.74 7.99 -13.45
C ALA A 192 10.57 9.27 -14.28
N GLY A 193 11.66 9.69 -14.94
CA GLY A 193 11.76 10.96 -15.66
C GLY A 193 12.40 12.08 -14.82
N PRO A 194 12.59 13.27 -15.41
CA PRO A 194 13.21 14.40 -14.72
C PRO A 194 12.35 14.92 -13.56
N GLY A 195 12.92 15.00 -12.36
CA GLY A 195 12.23 15.45 -11.15
C GLY A 195 11.50 16.80 -11.28
N PRO A 196 12.07 17.83 -11.93
CA PRO A 196 11.39 19.12 -12.16
C PRO A 196 10.12 19.05 -13.03
N GLU A 197 9.96 17.97 -13.81
CA GLU A 197 8.82 17.77 -14.71
C GLU A 197 7.69 16.96 -14.06
N VAL A 198 7.94 16.36 -12.89
CA VAL A 198 6.95 15.57 -12.15
C VAL A 198 5.83 16.47 -11.62
N GLN A 199 4.59 16.13 -11.95
CA GLN A 199 3.43 16.88 -11.48
C GLN A 199 3.20 16.61 -9.99
N LYS A 200 2.92 17.67 -9.21
CA LYS A 200 2.71 17.57 -7.76
C LYS A 200 1.64 16.56 -7.34
N LYS A 201 0.58 16.41 -8.14
CA LYS A 201 -0.51 15.46 -7.88
C LYS A 201 -0.08 13.99 -7.98
N ASP A 202 1.03 13.72 -8.66
CA ASP A 202 1.56 12.38 -8.90
C ASP A 202 2.69 12.05 -7.92
N ILE A 203 3.14 13.01 -7.11
CA ILE A 203 4.17 12.79 -6.10
C ILE A 203 3.62 11.92 -4.96
N ARG A 204 4.38 10.91 -4.57
CA ARG A 204 4.12 10.04 -3.42
C ARG A 204 5.37 9.92 -2.56
N VAL A 205 5.18 9.56 -1.30
CA VAL A 205 6.27 9.19 -0.39
C VAL A 205 6.05 7.74 -0.01
N VAL A 206 7.04 6.88 -0.26
CA VAL A 206 6.95 5.44 -0.01
C VAL A 206 8.18 4.92 0.71
N PRO A 207 8.13 3.76 1.36
CA PRO A 207 9.32 3.10 1.86
C PRO A 207 10.32 2.80 0.75
N LEU A 208 11.62 2.89 1.04
CA LEU A 208 12.67 2.50 0.10
C LEU A 208 12.51 1.03 -0.34
N GLY A 209 12.10 0.15 0.58
CA GLY A 209 11.82 -1.25 0.28
C GLY A 209 10.75 -1.45 -0.80
N THR A 210 9.80 -0.51 -0.93
CA THR A 210 8.78 -0.52 -1.99
C THR A 210 9.42 -0.27 -3.34
N ILE A 211 10.21 0.80 -3.48
CA ILE A 211 10.86 1.14 -4.75
C ILE A 211 11.87 0.08 -5.16
N LEU A 212 12.66 -0.48 -4.23
CA LEU A 212 13.58 -1.57 -4.55
C LEU A 212 12.84 -2.86 -4.96
N GLY A 213 11.64 -3.08 -4.44
CA GLY A 213 10.79 -4.21 -4.82
C GLY A 213 10.17 -4.07 -6.20
N ILE A 214 9.90 -2.83 -6.64
CA ILE A 214 9.37 -2.51 -7.97
C ILE A 214 10.49 -2.46 -9.01
N ASP A 215 11.59 -1.75 -8.72
CA ASP A 215 12.74 -1.59 -9.58
C ASP A 215 14.03 -2.12 -8.91
N ASN A 216 14.31 -3.41 -9.15
CA ASN A 216 15.51 -4.06 -8.63
C ASN A 216 16.83 -3.59 -9.27
N THR A 217 16.77 -2.77 -10.34
CA THR A 217 17.99 -2.23 -10.97
C THR A 217 18.66 -1.16 -10.11
N LEU A 218 17.99 -0.72 -9.04
CA LEU A 218 18.49 0.22 -8.04
C LEU A 218 19.39 -0.42 -6.97
N LEU A 219 19.42 -1.76 -6.88
CA LEU A 219 20.21 -2.46 -5.86
C LEU A 219 21.71 -2.09 -5.88
N PRO A 220 22.38 -1.91 -7.04
CA PRO A 220 23.79 -1.50 -7.07
C PRO A 220 24.04 -0.10 -6.49
N VAL A 221 23.03 0.77 -6.46
CA VAL A 221 23.15 2.19 -6.07
C VAL A 221 22.55 2.49 -4.71
N VAL A 222 22.02 1.50 -3.99
CA VAL A 222 21.46 1.68 -2.63
C VAL A 222 22.48 2.21 -1.62
N ASN A 223 23.78 2.00 -1.89
CA ASN A 223 24.88 2.46 -1.05
C ASN A 223 25.42 3.86 -1.44
N LEU A 224 24.72 4.59 -2.32
CA LEU A 224 25.12 5.93 -2.75
C LEU A 224 25.42 6.83 -1.54
N GLU A 225 26.48 7.63 -1.62
CA GLU A 225 26.86 8.54 -0.54
C GLU A 225 25.79 9.62 -0.32
N ILE A 226 25.69 10.13 0.91
CA ILE A 226 24.78 11.23 1.24
C ILE A 226 25.21 12.48 0.46
N GLY A 227 24.25 13.20 -0.10
CA GLY A 227 24.46 14.38 -0.92
C GLY A 227 24.87 14.08 -2.36
N LYS A 228 24.75 12.82 -2.81
CA LYS A 228 25.03 12.41 -4.19
C LYS A 228 23.78 11.97 -4.92
N GLY A 229 23.74 12.27 -6.21
CA GLY A 229 22.68 11.85 -7.11
C GLY A 229 23.23 11.20 -8.36
N LEU A 230 22.35 10.44 -9.01
CA LEU A 230 22.65 9.71 -10.24
C LEU A 230 21.49 9.88 -11.22
N TRP A 231 21.81 9.77 -12.50
CA TRP A 231 20.81 9.71 -13.55
C TRP A 231 21.18 8.69 -14.63
N ARG A 232 20.20 8.21 -15.37
CA ARG A 232 20.36 7.33 -16.54
C ARG A 232 19.27 7.60 -17.57
N THR A 233 19.49 7.23 -18.82
CA THR A 233 18.50 7.50 -19.88
C THR A 233 17.29 6.57 -19.79
N ASP A 234 17.52 5.31 -19.45
CA ASP A 234 16.52 4.24 -19.40
C ASP A 234 17.01 3.12 -18.46
N LYS A 235 16.21 2.05 -18.33
CA LYS A 235 16.49 0.92 -17.42
C LYS A 235 17.82 0.21 -17.68
N ASP A 236 18.25 0.16 -18.94
CA ASP A 236 19.41 -0.62 -19.38
C ASP A 236 20.69 0.22 -19.45
N SER A 237 20.56 1.54 -19.33
CA SER A 237 21.67 2.50 -19.33
C SER A 237 22.44 2.49 -18.01
N ASP A 238 23.75 2.71 -18.10
CA ASP A 238 24.61 2.92 -16.94
C ASP A 238 24.25 4.22 -16.21
N TRP A 239 24.41 4.20 -14.88
CA TRP A 239 24.26 5.37 -14.04
C TRP A 239 25.38 6.39 -14.28
N GLN A 240 25.00 7.66 -14.39
CA GLN A 240 25.88 8.80 -14.53
C GLN A 240 25.75 9.70 -13.31
N ASN A 241 26.85 10.33 -12.89
CA ASN A 241 26.84 11.23 -11.74
C ASN A 241 26.01 12.48 -12.05
N TRP A 242 25.11 12.80 -11.13
CA TRP A 242 24.42 14.07 -11.05
C TRP A 242 25.11 14.89 -9.95
N GLY A 243 26.20 15.58 -10.30
CA GLY A 243 26.97 16.43 -9.36
C GLY A 243 28.22 15.80 -8.74
#